data_AF-A0A3M5UYT4-F1
#
_entry.id   AF-A0A3M5UYT4-F1
#
_cell.length_a   1.000
_cell.length_b   1.000
_cell.length_c   1.000
_cell.angle_alpha   90.00
_cell.angle_beta   90.00
_cell.angle_gamma   90.00
#
_symmetry.space_group_name_H-M   'P 1'
#
loop_
_entity.id
_entity.type
_entity.pdbx_description
1 polymer ?
#
loop_
_entity_poly.entity_id
_entity_poly.type
_entity_poly.pdbx_seq_one_letter_code
_entity_poly.pdbx_strand_id
1 'polypeptide(L)' 'MNDIVLQRRGVSADVALRLAVCLETSPEFWLNLQLAYDLRKAETEKGAQIREQVKCLAHCA' A
#
# COMPACT_ATOMS: atom_id res chain seq x y z
N MET A 1 18.99 8.91 4.33
CA MET A 1 18.50 9.53 3.09
C MET A 1 18.38 8.56 1.91
N ASN A 2 18.62 7.23 2.06
CA ASN A 2 18.54 6.31 0.92
C ASN A 2 17.99 4.92 1.31
N ASP A 3 16.76 4.86 1.85
CA ASP A 3 16.09 3.58 2.18
C ASP A 3 14.98 3.19 1.20
N ILE A 4 14.46 4.15 0.42
CA ILE A 4 13.38 3.93 -0.57
C ILE A 4 13.92 3.23 -1.81
N VAL A 5 15.10 3.64 -2.29
CA VAL A 5 15.80 3.04 -3.43
C VAL A 5 16.20 1.59 -3.14
N LEU A 6 16.32 1.21 -1.87
CA LEU A 6 16.71 -0.13 -1.46
C LEU A 6 15.51 -1.10 -1.29
N GLN A 7 14.28 -0.71 -1.62
CA GLN A 7 13.05 -1.51 -1.40
C GLN A 7 12.87 -1.99 0.07
N ARG A 8 13.58 -1.40 1.04
CA ARG A 8 13.57 -1.86 2.45
C ARG A 8 12.47 -1.20 3.27
N ARG A 9 11.86 -0.12 2.80
CA ARG A 9 10.71 0.55 3.41
C ARG A 9 9.83 1.13 2.30
N GLY A 10 8.53 0.86 2.36
CA GLY A 10 7.54 1.44 1.45
C GLY A 10 7.52 2.97 1.51
N VAL A 11 6.81 3.60 0.59
CA VAL A 11 6.65 5.05 0.53
C VAL A 11 5.93 5.54 1.80
N SER A 12 6.65 6.18 2.71
CA SER A 12 6.06 6.85 3.88
C SER A 12 5.56 8.25 3.52
N ALA A 13 4.73 8.86 4.37
CA ALA A 13 4.17 10.19 4.12
C ALA A 13 5.24 11.29 3.90
N ASP A 14 6.34 11.27 4.65
CA ASP A 14 7.48 12.20 4.44
C ASP A 14 8.09 12.04 3.04
N VAL A 15 8.18 10.81 2.54
CA VAL A 15 8.73 10.50 1.22
C VAL A 15 7.75 10.94 0.12
N ALA A 16 6.47 10.65 0.30
CA ALA A 16 5.43 11.09 -0.62
C ALA A 16 5.42 12.62 -0.78
N LEU A 17 5.56 13.36 0.33
CA LEU A 17 5.68 14.82 0.32
C LEU A 17 6.91 15.31 -0.44
N ARG A 18 8.08 14.67 -0.24
CA ARG A 18 9.31 15.01 -0.97
C ARG A 18 9.16 14.74 -2.47
N LEU A 19 8.62 13.59 -2.85
CA LEU A 19 8.40 13.23 -4.26
C LEU A 19 7.39 14.15 -4.94
N ALA A 20 6.32 14.51 -4.24
CA ALA A 20 5.33 15.47 -4.70
C ALA A 20 5.95 16.82 -5.07
N VAL A 21 6.80 17.36 -4.19
CA VAL A 21 7.51 18.63 -4.43
C VAL A 21 8.54 18.50 -5.56
N CYS A 22 9.30 17.41 -5.60
CA CYS A 22 10.35 17.23 -6.62
C CYS A 22 9.80 16.97 -8.03
N LEU A 23 8.62 16.36 -8.14
CA LEU A 23 8.05 15.89 -9.42
C LEU A 23 6.77 16.64 -9.80
N GLU A 24 6.40 17.68 -9.05
CA GLU A 24 5.15 18.44 -9.23
C GLU A 24 3.91 17.53 -9.27
N THR A 25 3.87 16.54 -8.39
CA THR A 25 2.78 15.57 -8.24
C THR A 25 2.11 15.72 -6.86
N SER A 26 1.05 14.96 -6.60
CA SER A 26 0.40 14.96 -5.28
C SER A 26 0.99 13.89 -4.35
N PRO A 27 1.14 14.15 -3.04
CA PRO A 27 1.58 13.13 -2.09
C PRO A 27 0.62 11.92 -2.05
N GLU A 28 -0.68 12.17 -2.21
CA GLU A 28 -1.72 11.14 -2.23
C GLU A 28 -1.53 10.17 -3.39
N PHE A 29 -1.04 10.65 -4.55
CA PHE A 29 -0.73 9.79 -5.69
C PHE A 29 0.29 8.70 -5.31
N TRP A 30 1.35 9.09 -4.62
CA TRP A 30 2.41 8.17 -4.19
C TRP A 30 1.95 7.21 -3.09
N LEU A 31 1.15 7.69 -2.15
CA LEU A 31 0.57 6.84 -1.11
C LEU A 31 -0.45 5.83 -1.68
N ASN A 32 -1.26 6.24 -2.65
CA ASN A 32 -2.20 5.34 -3.32
C ASN A 32 -1.48 4.25 -4.11
N LEU A 33 -0.34 4.56 -4.73
CA LEU A 33 0.49 3.56 -5.41
C LEU A 33 1.05 2.53 -4.43
N GLN A 34 1.55 2.99 -3.28
CA GLN A 34 2.03 2.11 -2.20
C GLN A 34 0.91 1.21 -1.68
N LEU A 35 -0.27 1.78 -1.43
CA LEU A 35 -1.45 1.04 -0.98
C LEU A 35 -1.86 -0.04 -2.00
N ALA A 36 -1.92 0.31 -3.28
CA ALA A 36 -2.28 -0.63 -4.34
C ALA A 36 -1.26 -1.78 -4.44
N TYR A 37 0.03 -1.47 -4.31
CA TYR A 37 1.10 -2.48 -4.30
C TYR A 37 0.98 -3.42 -3.09
N ASP A 38 0.81 -2.87 -1.89
CA ASP A 38 0.69 -3.65 -0.66
C ASP A 38 -0.55 -4.55 -0.68
N LEU A 39 -1.67 -4.02 -1.20
CA LEU A 39 -2.89 -4.80 -1.38
C LEU A 39 -2.67 -5.96 -2.36
N ARG A 40 -2.09 -5.69 -3.54
CA ARG A 40 -1.82 -6.72 -4.55
C ARG A 40 -0.87 -7.81 -4.04
N LYS A 41 0.14 -7.40 -3.26
CA LYS A 41 1.06 -8.31 -2.60
C LYS A 41 0.34 -9.18 -1.57
N ALA A 42 -0.47 -8.58 -0.70
CA ALA A 42 -1.26 -9.30 0.30
C ALA A 42 -2.27 -10.27 -0.33
N GLU A 43 -2.92 -9.87 -1.43
CA GLU A 43 -3.80 -10.74 -2.22
C GLU A 43 -3.06 -11.96 -2.77
N THR A 44 -1.85 -11.75 -3.29
CA THR A 44 -1.04 -12.83 -3.88
C THR A 44 -0.51 -13.78 -2.82
N GLU A 45 -0.04 -13.27 -1.68
CA GLU A 45 0.58 -14.07 -0.62
C GLU A 45 -0.44 -14.76 0.29
N LYS A 46 -1.54 -14.07 0.61
CA LYS A 46 -2.48 -14.46 1.68
C LYS A 46 -3.94 -14.42 1.25
N GLY A 47 -4.26 -14.00 0.03
CA GLY A 47 -5.64 -13.81 -0.42
C GLY A 47 -6.50 -15.08 -0.34
N ALA A 48 -5.94 -16.24 -0.69
CA ALA A 48 -6.66 -17.51 -0.58
C ALA A 48 -6.93 -17.90 0.88
N GLN A 49 -5.92 -17.75 1.75
CA GLN A 49 -6.03 -18.05 3.18
C GLN A 49 -7.04 -17.13 3.88
N ILE A 50 -7.01 -15.83 3.56
CA ILE A 50 -7.94 -14.85 4.12
C ILE A 50 -9.38 -15.16 3.68
N ARG A 51 -9.61 -15.53 2.42
CA ARG A 51 -10.96 -15.89 1.93
C ARG A 51 -11.55 -17.12 2.60
N GLU A 52 -10.70 -18.08 2.96
CA GLU A 52 -11.13 -19.30 3.66
C GLU A 52 -11.40 -19.05 5.15
N GLN A 53 -10.61 -18.17 5.79
CA GLN A 53 -10.72 -17.87 7.22
C GLN A 53 -11.78 -16.81 7.55
N VAL A 54 -12.02 -15.86 6.65
CA VAL A 54 -13.02 -14.81 6.84
C VAL A 54 -14.38 -15.36 6.43
N LYS A 55 -15.09 -15.94 7.41
CA LYS A 55 -16.51 -16.24 7.27
C LYS A 55 -17.25 -14.91 7.12
N CYS A 56 -17.72 -14.61 5.92
CA CYS A 56 -18.46 -13.39 5.62
C CYS A 56 -19.59 -13.24 6.64
N LEU A 57 -19.53 -12.18 7.47
CA LEU A 57 -20.65 -11.78 8.33
C LEU A 57 -21.75 -11.15 7.47
N ALA A 58 -22.21 -11.88 6.45
CA ALA A 58 -23.40 -11.54 5.70
C ALA A 58 -24.63 -12.02 6.48
N HIS A 59 -24.69 -11.69 7.77
CA HIS A 59 -25.91 -11.79 8.56
C HIS A 59 -25.75 -11.04 9.89
N CYS A 60 -26.25 -9.81 9.93
CA CYS A 60 -27.12 -9.30 10.99
C CYS A 60 -27.77 -8.01 10.45
N ALA A 61 -29.08 -7.94 10.63
CA ALA A 61 -30.05 -7.04 10.02
C ALA A 61 -29.80 -5.54 10.23
#